data_AF-A0A3R6KV88-F1
#
_entry.id   AF-A0A3R6KV88-F1
#
_cell.length_a   1.000
_cell.length_b   1.000
_cell.length_c   1.000
_cell.angle_alpha   90.00
_cell.angle_beta   90.00
_cell.angle_gamma   90.00
#
_symmetry.space_group_name_H-M   'P 1'
#
loop_
_entity.id
_entity.type
_entity.pdbx_description
1 polymer ?
#
loop_
_entity_poly.entity_id
_entity_poly.type
_entity_poly.pdbx_seq_one_letter_code
_entity_poly.pdbx_strand_id
1 'polypeptide(L)'
;MGKYILDYSNVNPELSQDTKYADLSEEELIDCFQPEAWKEICRDEREMLRVLQEVGNRYAEGHGIEERPVIERVSDPKVYGSYSYGRNVITINLDEARKNPMEALDTVVHEENHALQYQCMDYGSDTTTSFTKEEIALLKAETEAYVNDEPRYHRQSLEVDSNNAGLRFVLYCKDRFINTPEFEEYINKRDEFYQLLGDEYEDEPDKVRMSEYLQVLKAYSSGKLTVDEAEDAKRCLQTKNSIRMETEYLRGQLQEIKQDMEVQNEVQKLEDGLDFLEEETGSAEDIQETVEVLEVQENEAVNEYSME
;
A
#
# COMPACT_ATOMS: atom_id res chain seq x y z
N MET A 1 7.13 -33.54 -15.09
CA MET A 1 6.71 -32.69 -16.22
C MET A 1 5.20 -32.80 -16.36
N GLY A 2 4.47 -31.90 -15.72
CA GLY A 2 3.03 -31.70 -15.95
C GLY A 2 2.85 -30.25 -16.33
N LYS A 3 2.61 -29.97 -17.62
CA LYS A 3 2.19 -28.65 -18.08
C LYS A 3 0.72 -28.54 -17.72
N TYR A 4 0.39 -27.70 -16.73
CA TYR A 4 -0.98 -27.23 -16.57
C TYR A 4 -1.28 -26.35 -17.78
N ILE A 5 -2.17 -26.83 -18.64
CA ILE A 5 -2.77 -26.03 -19.70
C ILE A 5 -3.86 -25.22 -19.00
N LEU A 6 -3.55 -23.98 -18.66
CA LEU A 6 -4.56 -22.99 -18.33
C LEU A 6 -5.30 -22.69 -19.65
N ASP A 7 -6.62 -22.75 -19.63
CA ASP A 7 -7.48 -22.47 -20.78
C ASP A 7 -7.62 -20.95 -20.92
N TYR A 8 -7.03 -20.38 -21.98
CA TYR A 8 -6.89 -18.94 -22.20
C TYR A 8 -7.89 -18.39 -23.23
N SER A 9 -9.07 -19.00 -23.36
CA SER A 9 -10.05 -18.64 -24.39
C SER A 9 -11.04 -17.53 -24.01
N ASN A 10 -10.91 -16.90 -22.84
CA ASN A 10 -11.82 -15.86 -22.37
C ASN A 10 -11.10 -14.54 -22.01
N VAL A 11 -10.40 -13.94 -22.98
CA VAL A 11 -10.20 -12.48 -22.91
C VAL A 11 -11.56 -11.87 -23.22
N ASN A 12 -12.35 -11.53 -22.19
CA ASN A 12 -13.65 -10.91 -22.40
C ASN A 12 -13.44 -9.41 -22.69
N PRO A 13 -13.65 -8.94 -23.93
CA PRO A 13 -13.44 -7.54 -24.28
C PRO A 13 -14.49 -6.60 -23.65
N GLU A 14 -15.49 -7.12 -22.95
CA GLU A 14 -16.62 -6.36 -22.40
C GLU A 14 -16.33 -5.57 -21.12
N LEU A 15 -15.11 -5.59 -20.58
CA LEU A 15 -14.75 -4.69 -19.47
C LEU A 15 -14.40 -3.26 -19.94
N SER A 16 -14.47 -2.98 -21.25
CA SER A 16 -14.29 -1.63 -21.78
C SER A 16 -15.61 -0.82 -21.78
N GLN A 17 -15.62 0.24 -20.97
CA GLN A 17 -16.34 1.51 -21.19
C GLN A 17 -17.88 1.47 -21.15
N ASP A 18 -18.44 1.21 -19.96
CA ASP A 18 -19.70 1.80 -19.43
C ASP A 18 -20.02 1.04 -18.14
N THR A 19 -19.34 1.38 -17.04
CA THR A 19 -19.73 0.88 -15.73
C THR A 19 -20.37 2.01 -14.95
N LYS A 20 -21.36 1.70 -14.10
CA LYS A 20 -21.95 2.69 -13.18
C LYS A 20 -20.92 3.37 -12.26
N TYR A 21 -19.72 2.79 -12.14
CA TYR A 21 -18.63 3.31 -11.32
C TYR A 21 -17.88 4.44 -12.02
N ALA A 22 -17.84 4.45 -13.36
CA ALA A 22 -17.19 5.51 -14.14
C ALA A 22 -17.87 6.88 -13.96
N ASP A 23 -19.18 6.88 -13.69
CA ASP A 23 -19.97 8.10 -13.45
C ASP A 23 -19.84 8.65 -12.02
N LEU A 24 -19.22 7.90 -11.10
CA LEU A 24 -19.04 8.33 -9.71
C LEU A 24 -17.95 9.39 -9.61
N SER A 25 -18.12 10.34 -8.69
CA SER A 25 -16.99 11.15 -8.23
C SER A 25 -15.90 10.30 -7.59
N GLU A 26 -14.72 10.88 -7.35
CA GLU A 26 -13.64 10.21 -6.63
C GLU A 26 -14.09 9.75 -5.24
N GLU A 27 -14.75 10.64 -4.52
CA GLU A 27 -15.34 10.41 -3.21
C GLU A 27 -16.34 9.24 -3.21
N GLU A 28 -17.29 9.22 -4.14
CA GLU A 28 -18.31 8.18 -4.25
C GLU A 28 -17.71 6.82 -4.67
N LEU A 29 -16.64 6.82 -5.47
CA LEU A 29 -15.94 5.59 -5.83
C LEU A 29 -15.26 4.99 -4.60
N ILE A 30 -14.58 5.81 -3.79
CA ILE A 30 -13.93 5.34 -2.56
C ILE A 30 -14.98 4.87 -1.54
N ASP A 31 -16.18 5.48 -1.50
CA ASP A 31 -17.28 5.00 -0.65
C ASP A 31 -17.78 3.59 -0.99
N CYS A 32 -17.51 3.08 -2.19
CA CYS A 32 -17.79 1.68 -2.53
C CYS A 32 -16.95 0.69 -1.68
N PHE A 33 -15.87 1.16 -1.07
CA PHE A 33 -14.96 0.38 -0.23
C PHE A 33 -15.26 0.53 1.27
N GLN A 34 -16.28 1.31 1.66
CA GLN A 34 -16.80 1.25 3.02
C GLN A 34 -17.22 -0.18 3.36
N PRO A 35 -16.95 -0.72 4.56
CA PRO A 35 -17.15 -2.15 4.86
C PRO A 35 -18.53 -2.69 4.49
N GLU A 36 -19.60 -1.96 4.79
CA GLU A 36 -20.97 -2.39 4.45
C GLU A 36 -21.28 -2.31 2.94
N ALA A 37 -20.78 -1.29 2.25
CA ALA A 37 -20.93 -1.16 0.80
C ALA A 37 -20.13 -2.25 0.07
N TRP A 38 -18.88 -2.47 0.50
CA TRP A 38 -18.00 -3.49 -0.04
C TRP A 38 -18.58 -4.89 0.12
N LYS A 39 -19.17 -5.19 1.28
CA LYS A 39 -19.84 -6.46 1.56
C LYS A 39 -21.03 -6.72 0.62
N GLU A 40 -21.76 -5.68 0.21
CA GLU A 40 -22.82 -5.81 -0.79
C GLU A 40 -22.24 -6.07 -2.18
N ILE A 41 -21.23 -5.29 -2.59
CA ILE A 41 -20.54 -5.47 -3.88
C ILE A 41 -19.93 -6.87 -3.99
N CYS A 42 -19.34 -7.37 -2.91
CA CYS A 42 -18.77 -8.71 -2.85
C CYS A 42 -19.78 -9.82 -3.19
N ARG A 43 -21.09 -9.59 -3.12
CA ARG A 43 -22.08 -10.62 -3.51
C ARG A 43 -22.04 -10.95 -5.01
N ASP A 44 -21.47 -10.09 -5.85
CA ASP A 44 -21.29 -10.31 -7.28
C ASP A 44 -19.82 -10.06 -7.68
N GLU A 45 -19.11 -11.12 -8.08
CA GLU A 45 -17.72 -11.03 -8.55
C GLU A 45 -17.56 -10.04 -9.73
N ARG A 46 -18.59 -9.89 -10.58
CA ARG A 46 -18.53 -8.94 -11.70
C ARG A 46 -18.53 -7.51 -11.22
N GLU A 47 -19.29 -7.21 -10.17
CA GLU A 47 -19.33 -5.88 -9.57
C GLU A 47 -18.02 -5.57 -8.85
N MET A 48 -17.43 -6.55 -8.16
CA MET A 48 -16.07 -6.44 -7.61
C MET A 48 -15.04 -6.08 -8.70
N LEU A 49 -14.98 -6.86 -9.79
CA LEU A 49 -14.02 -6.59 -10.85
C LEU A 49 -14.24 -5.22 -11.52
N ARG A 50 -15.49 -4.79 -11.69
CA ARG A 50 -15.82 -3.49 -12.28
C ARG A 50 -15.36 -2.31 -11.42
N VAL A 51 -15.60 -2.36 -10.10
CA VAL A 51 -15.17 -1.27 -9.21
C VAL A 51 -13.65 -1.25 -9.04
N LEU A 52 -13.01 -2.43 -8.96
CA LEU A 52 -11.54 -2.52 -8.93
C LEU A 52 -10.93 -1.99 -10.23
N GLN A 53 -11.49 -2.34 -11.39
CA GLN A 53 -11.04 -1.82 -12.69
C GLN A 53 -11.16 -0.30 -12.76
N GLU A 54 -12.22 0.28 -12.21
CA GLU A 54 -12.39 1.73 -12.20
C GLU A 54 -11.37 2.43 -11.29
N VAL A 55 -11.05 1.86 -10.12
CA VAL A 55 -9.95 2.35 -9.27
C VAL A 55 -8.62 2.31 -10.04
N GLY A 56 -8.31 1.19 -10.67
CA GLY A 56 -7.09 1.05 -11.48
C GLY A 56 -7.03 2.06 -12.64
N ASN A 57 -8.15 2.24 -13.36
CA ASN A 57 -8.25 3.22 -14.44
C ASN A 57 -7.96 4.66 -13.99
N ARG A 58 -8.44 5.07 -12.81
CA ARG A 58 -8.21 6.42 -12.27
C ARG A 58 -6.79 6.59 -11.77
N TYR A 59 -6.23 5.56 -11.15
CA TYR A 59 -4.82 5.55 -10.79
C TYR A 59 -3.94 5.70 -12.03
N ALA A 60 -4.21 4.90 -13.07
CA ALA A 60 -3.53 4.96 -14.35
C ALA A 60 -3.61 6.34 -15.00
N GLU A 61 -4.80 6.97 -15.00
CA GLU A 61 -4.98 8.33 -15.52
C GLU A 61 -4.19 9.37 -14.73
N GLY A 62 -4.22 9.32 -13.40
CA GLY A 62 -3.49 10.25 -12.53
C GLY A 62 -1.97 10.14 -12.64
N HIS A 63 -1.45 8.98 -13.05
CA HIS A 63 -0.02 8.70 -13.15
C HIS A 63 0.49 8.62 -14.60
N GLY A 64 -0.39 8.85 -15.59
CA GLY A 64 -0.01 8.84 -17.01
C GLY A 64 0.34 7.46 -17.57
N ILE A 65 -0.25 6.40 -17.04
CA ILE A 65 -0.16 5.05 -17.61
C ILE A 65 -0.98 5.01 -18.90
N GLU A 66 -0.31 4.93 -20.04
CA GLU A 66 -0.96 5.00 -21.36
C GLU A 66 -1.71 3.71 -21.68
N GLU A 67 -1.06 2.56 -21.49
CA GLU A 67 -1.68 1.25 -21.70
C GLU A 67 -2.26 0.72 -20.39
N ARG A 68 -3.54 1.00 -20.13
CA ARG A 68 -4.23 0.59 -18.89
C ARG A 68 -4.36 -0.95 -18.82
N PRO A 69 -3.93 -1.59 -17.73
CA PRO A 69 -4.14 -3.02 -17.52
C PRO A 69 -5.62 -3.40 -17.43
N VAL A 70 -5.92 -4.64 -17.81
CA VAL A 70 -7.23 -5.25 -17.53
C VAL A 70 -7.15 -6.04 -16.23
N ILE A 71 -8.14 -5.89 -15.35
CA ILE A 71 -8.25 -6.63 -14.10
C ILE A 71 -9.06 -7.91 -14.31
N GLU A 72 -8.42 -9.04 -14.05
CA GLU A 72 -9.00 -10.39 -14.12
C GLU A 72 -8.97 -11.07 -12.75
N ARG A 73 -9.87 -12.04 -12.54
CA ARG A 73 -9.81 -12.91 -11.36
C ARG A 73 -8.67 -13.93 -11.51
N VAL A 74 -7.96 -14.20 -10.41
CA VAL A 74 -7.17 -15.43 -10.24
C VAL A 74 -7.76 -16.31 -9.14
N SER A 75 -7.45 -17.60 -9.17
CA SER A 75 -7.91 -18.59 -8.18
C SER A 75 -6.75 -19.24 -7.43
N ASP A 76 -5.53 -18.70 -7.56
CA ASP A 76 -4.37 -19.19 -6.81
C ASP A 76 -4.44 -18.63 -5.39
N PRO A 77 -4.64 -19.48 -4.36
CA PRO A 77 -4.76 -19.02 -2.98
C PRO A 77 -3.46 -18.47 -2.39
N LYS A 78 -2.33 -18.56 -3.12
CA LYS A 78 -1.03 -18.11 -2.63
C LYS A 78 -0.70 -16.65 -2.93
N VAL A 79 -1.54 -15.97 -3.70
CA VAL A 79 -1.30 -14.58 -4.12
C VAL A 79 -2.53 -13.73 -3.84
N TYR A 80 -2.30 -12.48 -3.44
CA TYR A 80 -3.35 -11.45 -3.35
C TYR A 80 -3.63 -10.86 -4.73
N GLY A 81 -2.57 -10.50 -5.45
CA GLY A 81 -2.60 -10.05 -6.83
C GLY A 81 -1.33 -10.43 -7.58
N SER A 82 -1.32 -10.15 -8.88
CA SER A 82 -0.10 -10.15 -9.69
C SER A 82 -0.34 -9.43 -11.01
N TYR A 83 0.61 -8.59 -11.40
CA TYR A 83 0.68 -7.98 -12.72
C TYR A 83 1.48 -8.84 -13.71
N SER A 84 0.96 -8.94 -14.93
CA SER A 84 1.59 -9.63 -16.06
C SER A 84 1.89 -8.66 -17.18
N TYR A 85 3.13 -8.16 -17.23
CA TYR A 85 3.59 -7.22 -18.26
C TYR A 85 3.29 -7.67 -19.70
N GLY A 86 3.64 -8.90 -20.06
CA GLY A 86 3.44 -9.39 -21.44
C GLY A 86 1.98 -9.51 -21.90
N ARG A 87 1.02 -9.49 -20.96
CA ARG A 87 -0.42 -9.48 -21.27
C ARG A 87 -1.07 -8.13 -20.98
N ASN A 88 -0.38 -7.25 -20.26
CA ASN A 88 -0.93 -6.07 -19.61
C ASN A 88 -2.22 -6.39 -18.81
N VAL A 89 -2.11 -7.36 -17.90
CA VAL A 89 -3.22 -7.85 -17.08
C VAL A 89 -2.82 -7.85 -15.62
N ILE A 90 -3.68 -7.28 -14.78
CA ILE A 90 -3.63 -7.44 -13.33
C ILE A 90 -4.56 -8.60 -12.98
N THR A 91 -4.06 -9.54 -12.19
CA THR A 91 -4.89 -10.60 -11.63
C THR A 91 -5.11 -10.35 -10.15
N ILE A 92 -6.34 -10.53 -9.66
CA ILE A 92 -6.71 -10.33 -8.24
C ILE A 92 -7.39 -11.58 -7.70
N ASN A 93 -6.97 -12.00 -6.51
CA ASN A 93 -7.65 -13.03 -5.76
C ASN A 93 -8.85 -12.43 -5.03
N LEU A 94 -10.04 -12.61 -5.64
CA LEU A 94 -11.28 -12.06 -5.09
C LEU A 94 -11.66 -12.66 -3.73
N ASP A 95 -11.16 -13.85 -3.37
CA ASP A 95 -11.44 -14.45 -2.06
C ASP A 95 -10.69 -13.73 -0.93
N GLU A 96 -9.47 -13.26 -1.21
CA GLU A 96 -8.70 -12.41 -0.28
C GLU A 96 -9.23 -10.97 -0.26
N ALA A 97 -9.51 -10.38 -1.43
CA ALA A 97 -10.06 -9.02 -1.54
C ALA A 97 -11.40 -8.83 -0.80
N ARG A 98 -12.19 -9.90 -0.64
CA ARG A 98 -13.44 -9.89 0.13
C ARG A 98 -13.24 -9.65 1.63
N LYS A 99 -12.07 -9.99 2.18
CA LYS A 99 -11.83 -9.97 3.62
C LYS A 99 -11.63 -8.56 4.15
N ASN A 100 -10.94 -7.73 3.37
CA ASN A 100 -10.62 -6.37 3.78
C ASN A 100 -10.58 -5.44 2.54
N PRO A 101 -11.42 -4.39 2.48
CA PRO A 101 -11.47 -3.48 1.33
C PRO A 101 -10.18 -2.67 1.14
N MET A 102 -9.43 -2.37 2.19
CA MET A 102 -8.17 -1.62 2.10
C MET A 102 -7.07 -2.46 1.45
N GLU A 103 -7.01 -3.76 1.77
CA GLU A 103 -6.11 -4.70 1.09
C GLU A 103 -6.44 -4.80 -0.41
N ALA A 104 -7.74 -4.73 -0.77
CA ALA A 104 -8.15 -4.74 -2.18
C ALA A 104 -7.73 -3.46 -2.92
N LEU A 105 -7.87 -2.29 -2.29
CA LEU A 105 -7.40 -1.01 -2.84
C LEU A 105 -5.88 -0.99 -3.00
N ASP A 106 -5.15 -1.36 -1.95
CA ASP A 106 -3.68 -1.47 -1.96
C ASP A 106 -3.23 -2.38 -3.10
N THR A 107 -3.80 -3.60 -3.19
CA THR A 107 -3.42 -4.58 -4.21
C THR A 107 -3.62 -4.03 -5.62
N VAL A 108 -4.77 -3.40 -5.92
CA VAL A 108 -4.98 -2.84 -7.28
C VAL A 108 -3.93 -1.78 -7.61
N VAL A 109 -3.67 -0.87 -6.68
CA VAL A 109 -2.72 0.22 -6.90
C VAL A 109 -1.28 -0.29 -6.98
N HIS A 110 -0.92 -1.26 -6.17
CA HIS A 110 0.37 -1.94 -6.21
C HIS A 110 0.63 -2.53 -7.61
N GLU A 111 -0.34 -3.26 -8.15
CA GLU A 111 -0.20 -3.92 -9.45
C GLU A 111 -0.27 -2.93 -10.63
N GLU A 112 -1.07 -1.87 -10.52
CA GLU A 112 -1.04 -0.74 -11.47
C GLU A 112 0.31 -0.02 -11.46
N ASN A 113 0.94 0.13 -10.29
CA ASN A 113 2.26 0.72 -10.20
C ASN A 113 3.33 -0.13 -10.91
N HIS A 114 3.21 -1.45 -10.89
CA HIS A 114 4.04 -2.28 -11.77
C HIS A 114 3.82 -1.94 -13.25
N ALA A 115 2.58 -1.76 -13.71
CA ALA A 115 2.32 -1.33 -15.08
C ALA A 115 3.00 0.01 -15.42
N LEU A 116 2.96 0.99 -14.50
CA LEU A 116 3.69 2.25 -14.62
C LEU A 116 5.21 2.01 -14.75
N GLN A 117 5.80 1.23 -13.84
CA GLN A 117 7.23 0.93 -13.85
C GLN A 117 7.65 0.32 -15.20
N TYR A 118 6.91 -0.67 -15.69
CA TYR A 118 7.19 -1.31 -16.99
C TYR A 118 7.11 -0.33 -18.17
N GLN A 119 6.09 0.52 -18.21
CA GLN A 119 5.99 1.53 -19.27
C GLN A 119 7.13 2.56 -19.17
N CYS A 120 7.52 2.97 -17.96
CA CYS A 120 8.70 3.84 -17.76
C CYS A 120 9.99 3.18 -18.24
N MET A 121 10.12 1.85 -18.09
CA MET A 121 11.28 1.10 -18.59
C MET A 121 11.31 1.03 -20.12
N ASP A 122 10.16 0.91 -20.78
CA ASP A 122 10.04 0.82 -22.23
C ASP A 122 10.23 2.17 -22.93
N TYR A 123 9.61 3.22 -22.41
CA TYR A 123 9.58 4.55 -23.03
C TYR A 123 10.68 5.48 -22.52
N GLY A 124 11.34 5.14 -21.41
CA GLY A 124 12.34 5.99 -20.76
C GLY A 124 11.73 7.22 -20.08
N SER A 125 12.59 8.16 -19.66
CA SER A 125 12.19 9.36 -18.91
C SER A 125 11.53 10.46 -19.76
N ASP A 126 11.20 10.19 -21.02
CA ASP A 126 10.66 11.17 -21.97
C ASP A 126 9.13 11.29 -21.89
N THR A 127 8.48 10.43 -21.12
CA THR A 127 7.07 10.58 -20.72
C THR A 127 7.01 11.19 -19.31
N THR A 128 5.82 11.45 -18.77
CA THR A 128 5.56 12.06 -17.45
C THR A 128 6.02 11.20 -16.25
N THR A 129 7.20 10.59 -16.34
CA THR A 129 7.72 9.62 -15.38
C THR A 129 8.23 10.31 -14.13
N SER A 130 7.78 9.86 -12.96
CA SER A 130 8.32 10.26 -11.65
C SER A 130 9.73 9.71 -11.38
N PHE A 131 10.21 8.77 -12.20
CA PHE A 131 11.50 8.10 -12.01
C PHE A 131 12.65 8.82 -12.72
N THR A 132 13.80 8.87 -12.04
CA THR A 132 15.07 9.24 -12.64
C THR A 132 15.59 8.13 -13.57
N LYS A 133 16.52 8.46 -14.46
CA LYS A 133 17.19 7.45 -15.32
C LYS A 133 17.91 6.37 -14.50
N GLU A 134 18.49 6.76 -13.36
CA GLU A 134 19.14 5.85 -12.42
C GLU A 134 18.15 4.85 -11.79
N GLU A 135 16.95 5.32 -11.43
CA GLU A 135 15.88 4.45 -10.92
C GLU A 135 15.34 3.54 -12.01
N ILE A 136 15.04 4.05 -13.21
CA ILE A 136 14.61 3.23 -14.35
C ILE A 136 15.63 2.12 -14.63
N ALA A 137 16.93 2.43 -14.61
CA ALA A 137 17.97 1.43 -14.82
C ALA A 137 18.01 0.36 -13.72
N LEU A 138 17.75 0.73 -12.46
CA LEU A 138 17.65 -0.22 -11.35
C LEU A 138 16.43 -1.12 -11.49
N LEU A 139 15.24 -0.56 -11.80
CA LEU A 139 14.02 -1.33 -12.00
C LEU A 139 14.16 -2.33 -13.16
N LYS A 140 14.82 -1.93 -14.26
CA LYS A 140 15.17 -2.85 -15.37
C LYS A 140 16.04 -4.00 -14.90
N ALA A 141 17.04 -3.72 -14.06
CA ALA A 141 17.93 -4.74 -13.53
C ALA A 141 17.17 -5.78 -12.69
N GLU A 142 16.30 -5.32 -11.81
CA GLU A 142 15.53 -6.17 -10.90
C GLU A 142 14.48 -6.98 -11.65
N THR A 143 13.82 -6.41 -12.66
CA THR A 143 12.90 -7.14 -13.54
C THR A 143 13.58 -8.32 -14.24
N GLU A 144 14.79 -8.12 -14.77
CA GLU A 144 15.55 -9.15 -15.49
C GLU A 144 16.17 -10.20 -14.56
N ALA A 145 16.53 -9.80 -13.35
CA ALA A 145 17.16 -10.64 -12.34
C ALA A 145 16.25 -10.86 -11.12
N TYR A 146 14.95 -10.97 -11.37
CA TYR A 146 13.91 -10.98 -10.35
C TYR A 146 14.07 -12.11 -9.32
N VAL A 147 13.83 -11.77 -8.06
CA VAL A 147 13.99 -12.65 -6.91
C VAL A 147 12.63 -12.93 -6.29
N ASN A 148 12.24 -14.21 -6.26
CA ASN A 148 10.94 -14.68 -5.77
C ASN A 148 10.98 -15.27 -4.36
N ASP A 149 12.13 -15.25 -3.68
CA ASP A 149 12.26 -15.83 -2.35
C ASP A 149 12.27 -14.76 -1.26
N GLU A 150 11.41 -14.94 -0.27
CA GLU A 150 11.38 -14.11 0.93
C GLU A 150 12.62 -14.38 1.82
N PRO A 151 13.14 -13.35 2.51
CA PRO A 151 12.70 -11.95 2.53
C PRO A 151 13.25 -11.10 1.37
N ARG A 152 14.08 -11.66 0.49
CA ARG A 152 14.77 -10.90 -0.56
C ARG A 152 13.81 -10.28 -1.59
N TYR A 153 12.69 -10.94 -1.85
CA TYR A 153 11.60 -10.42 -2.67
C TYR A 153 11.19 -9.00 -2.26
N HIS A 154 10.83 -8.82 -0.98
CA HIS A 154 10.38 -7.55 -0.40
C HIS A 154 11.43 -6.45 -0.36
N ARG A 155 12.70 -6.78 -0.63
CA ARG A 155 13.81 -5.82 -0.62
C ARG A 155 14.07 -5.20 -1.97
N GLN A 156 13.50 -5.71 -3.06
CA GLN A 156 13.74 -5.16 -4.39
C GLN A 156 13.09 -3.79 -4.49
N SER A 157 13.80 -2.80 -5.04
CA SER A 157 13.25 -1.45 -5.23
C SER A 157 11.95 -1.46 -6.05
N LEU A 158 11.81 -2.38 -7.01
CA LEU A 158 10.60 -2.65 -7.78
C LEU A 158 9.38 -2.94 -6.90
N GLU A 159 9.54 -3.84 -5.92
CA GLU A 159 8.45 -4.25 -5.01
C GLU A 159 8.19 -3.21 -3.93
N VAL A 160 9.25 -2.57 -3.44
CA VAL A 160 9.17 -1.54 -2.41
C VAL A 160 8.42 -0.32 -2.92
N ASP A 161 8.70 0.10 -4.16
CA ASP A 161 8.00 1.19 -4.82
C ASP A 161 6.50 0.88 -5.00
N SER A 162 6.15 -0.32 -5.48
CA SER A 162 4.74 -0.72 -5.59
C SER A 162 4.04 -0.85 -4.25
N ASN A 163 4.73 -1.31 -3.20
CA ASN A 163 4.21 -1.31 -1.83
C ASN A 163 3.97 0.11 -1.30
N ASN A 164 4.88 1.04 -1.59
CA ASN A 164 4.73 2.45 -1.22
C ASN A 164 3.52 3.07 -1.93
N ALA A 165 3.34 2.79 -3.22
CA ALA A 165 2.20 3.28 -3.99
C ALA A 165 0.87 2.80 -3.42
N GLY A 166 0.74 1.50 -3.11
CA GLY A 166 -0.45 0.92 -2.51
C GLY A 166 -0.79 1.54 -1.15
N LEU A 167 0.19 1.61 -0.26
CA LEU A 167 0.02 2.22 1.06
C LEU A 167 -0.36 3.71 0.96
N ARG A 168 0.37 4.49 0.14
CA ARG A 168 0.11 5.92 -0.04
C ARG A 168 -1.33 6.18 -0.50
N PHE A 169 -1.86 5.34 -1.39
CA PHE A 169 -3.23 5.47 -1.85
C PHE A 169 -4.25 5.19 -0.75
N VAL A 170 -4.04 4.15 0.05
CA VAL A 170 -4.94 3.88 1.19
C VAL A 170 -4.86 4.99 2.24
N LEU A 171 -3.65 5.50 2.54
CA LEU A 171 -3.47 6.63 3.46
C LEU A 171 -4.11 7.92 2.95
N TYR A 172 -4.10 8.17 1.64
CA TYR A 172 -4.83 9.28 1.03
C TYR A 172 -6.33 9.19 1.32
N CYS A 173 -6.88 7.97 1.36
CA CYS A 173 -8.29 7.72 1.65
C CYS A 173 -8.60 7.56 3.15
N LYS A 174 -7.61 7.71 4.05
CA LYS A 174 -7.72 7.28 5.46
C LYS A 174 -8.92 7.86 6.20
N ASP A 175 -9.26 9.14 5.98
CA ASP A 175 -10.30 9.82 6.76
C ASP A 175 -11.69 9.21 6.55
N ARG A 176 -11.87 8.47 5.44
CA ARG A 176 -13.10 7.70 5.18
C ARG A 176 -13.16 6.39 5.95
N PHE A 177 -12.01 5.82 6.33
CA PHE A 177 -11.91 4.47 6.88
C PHE A 177 -11.36 4.42 8.31
N ILE A 178 -10.83 5.52 8.83
CA ILE A 178 -10.03 5.56 10.08
C ILE A 178 -10.74 4.95 11.29
N ASN A 179 -12.08 5.02 11.33
CA ASN A 179 -12.90 4.48 12.41
C ASN A 179 -13.43 3.06 12.15
N THR A 180 -12.90 2.35 11.15
CA THR A 180 -13.34 0.99 10.80
C THR A 180 -12.35 -0.06 11.32
N PRO A 181 -12.82 -1.20 11.86
CA PRO A 181 -11.94 -2.30 12.29
C PRO A 181 -11.05 -2.83 11.16
N GLU A 182 -11.56 -2.85 9.93
CA GLU A 182 -10.81 -3.28 8.76
C GLU A 182 -9.62 -2.34 8.47
N PHE A 183 -9.74 -1.05 8.75
CA PHE A 183 -8.63 -0.10 8.58
C PHE A 183 -7.57 -0.31 9.65
N GLU A 184 -7.98 -0.53 10.90
CA GLU A 184 -7.05 -0.87 11.99
C GLU A 184 -6.28 -2.17 11.69
N GLU A 185 -6.96 -3.21 11.21
CA GLU A 185 -6.32 -4.46 10.81
C GLU A 185 -5.29 -4.23 9.70
N TYR A 186 -5.64 -3.46 8.68
CA TYR A 186 -4.76 -3.12 7.56
C TYR A 186 -3.52 -2.33 8.03
N ILE A 187 -3.71 -1.25 8.79
CA ILE A 187 -2.62 -0.40 9.29
C ILE A 187 -1.66 -1.19 10.17
N ASN A 188 -2.16 -2.07 11.04
CA ASN A 188 -1.30 -2.90 11.88
C ASN A 188 -0.41 -3.84 11.05
N LYS A 189 -0.97 -4.50 10.02
CA LYS A 189 -0.17 -5.34 9.10
C LYS A 189 0.87 -4.54 8.34
N ARG A 190 0.52 -3.35 7.84
CA ARG A 190 1.46 -2.49 7.10
C ARG A 190 2.54 -1.95 8.01
N ASP A 191 2.23 -1.56 9.25
CA ASP A 191 3.23 -1.15 10.24
C ASP A 191 4.24 -2.27 10.52
N GLU A 192 3.78 -3.50 10.77
CA GLU A 192 4.68 -4.66 10.94
C GLU A 192 5.59 -4.88 9.72
N PHE A 193 5.03 -4.77 8.51
CA PHE A 193 5.79 -4.91 7.26
C PHE A 193 6.83 -3.81 7.07
N TYR A 194 6.46 -2.54 7.30
CA TYR A 194 7.38 -1.40 7.14
C TYR A 194 8.43 -1.33 8.25
N GLN A 195 8.11 -1.81 9.46
CA GLN A 195 9.11 -2.03 10.50
C GLN A 195 10.12 -3.10 10.08
N LEU A 196 9.66 -4.24 9.55
CA LEU A 196 10.56 -5.28 9.05
C LEU A 196 11.48 -4.74 7.94
N LEU A 197 10.94 -3.99 6.98
CA LEU A 197 11.75 -3.37 5.92
C LEU A 197 12.75 -2.35 6.46
N GLY A 198 12.34 -1.52 7.41
CA GLY A 198 13.17 -0.49 8.04
C GLY A 198 14.30 -1.10 8.86
N ASP A 199 13.98 -2.01 9.77
CA ASP A 199 14.94 -2.66 10.66
C ASP A 199 15.97 -3.46 9.85
N GLU A 200 15.55 -4.20 8.81
CA GLU A 200 16.49 -4.92 7.94
C GLU A 200 17.46 -3.99 7.19
N TYR A 201 17.02 -2.80 6.78
CA TYR A 201 17.88 -1.82 6.11
C TYR A 201 18.76 -1.05 7.09
N GLU A 202 18.29 -0.77 8.30
CA GLU A 202 19.07 -0.12 9.37
C GLU A 202 20.14 -1.07 9.94
N ASP A 203 19.80 -2.33 10.15
CA ASP A 203 20.70 -3.34 10.73
C ASP A 203 21.77 -3.82 9.73
N GLU A 204 21.39 -4.06 8.46
CA GLU A 204 22.28 -4.65 7.46
C GLU A 204 22.23 -3.94 6.09
N PRO A 205 22.47 -2.61 6.00
CA PRO A 205 22.31 -1.83 4.77
C PRO A 205 23.19 -2.34 3.62
N ASP A 206 24.41 -2.78 3.93
CA ASP A 206 25.35 -3.29 2.94
C ASP A 206 24.89 -4.62 2.32
N LYS A 207 24.16 -5.45 3.09
CA LYS A 207 23.62 -6.72 2.57
C LYS A 207 22.45 -6.48 1.64
N VAL A 208 21.58 -5.53 1.95
CA VAL A 208 20.47 -5.13 1.08
C VAL A 208 21.02 -4.60 -0.24
N ARG A 209 21.91 -3.59 -0.18
CA ARG A 209 22.56 -3.03 -1.38
C ARG A 209 23.33 -4.06 -2.18
N MET A 210 24.03 -4.98 -1.53
CA MET A 210 24.74 -6.06 -2.22
C MET A 210 23.78 -7.00 -2.95
N SER A 211 22.62 -7.29 -2.37
CA SER A 211 21.59 -8.11 -3.03
C SER A 211 21.09 -7.47 -4.32
N GLU A 212 20.71 -6.19 -4.27
CA GLU A 212 20.27 -5.42 -5.45
C GLU A 212 21.42 -5.27 -6.47
N TYR A 213 22.65 -5.03 -5.99
CA TYR A 213 23.83 -4.96 -6.85
C TYR A 213 24.11 -6.27 -7.59
N LEU A 214 23.87 -7.43 -6.96
CA LEU A 214 23.99 -8.73 -7.63
C LEU A 214 22.95 -8.89 -8.75
N GLN A 215 21.76 -8.31 -8.62
CA GLN A 215 20.76 -8.27 -9.69
C GLN A 215 21.23 -7.41 -10.85
N VAL A 216 21.80 -6.23 -10.58
CA VAL A 216 22.44 -5.37 -11.60
C VAL A 216 23.55 -6.11 -12.34
N LEU A 217 24.45 -6.78 -11.61
CA LEU A 217 25.54 -7.55 -12.23
C LEU A 217 25.01 -8.70 -13.08
N LYS A 218 23.98 -9.41 -12.62
CA LYS A 218 23.37 -10.52 -13.36
C LYS A 218 22.73 -10.02 -14.65
N ALA A 219 21.91 -8.97 -14.59
CA ALA A 219 21.26 -8.37 -15.76
C ALA A 219 22.27 -7.80 -16.78
N TYR A 220 23.34 -7.17 -16.31
CA TYR A 220 24.44 -6.74 -17.18
C TYR A 220 25.16 -7.93 -17.83
N SER A 221 25.51 -8.96 -17.05
CA SER A 221 26.24 -10.14 -17.56
C SER A 221 25.45 -10.96 -18.58
N SER A 222 24.11 -10.91 -18.53
CA SER A 222 23.22 -11.55 -19.49
C SER A 222 22.94 -10.69 -20.72
N GLY A 223 23.53 -9.49 -20.81
CA GLY A 223 23.37 -8.57 -21.93
C GLY A 223 22.01 -7.86 -21.95
N LYS A 224 21.31 -7.80 -20.81
CA LYS A 224 20.00 -7.16 -20.67
C LYS A 224 20.09 -5.68 -20.28
N LEU A 225 21.24 -5.26 -19.75
CA LEU A 225 21.59 -3.85 -19.56
C LEU A 225 22.80 -3.50 -20.41
N THR A 226 22.81 -2.27 -20.90
CA THR A 226 24.03 -1.64 -21.42
C THR A 226 25.01 -1.31 -20.29
N VAL A 227 26.25 -0.96 -20.64
CA VAL A 227 27.25 -0.51 -19.65
C VAL A 227 26.77 0.74 -18.92
N ASP A 228 26.19 1.70 -19.67
CA ASP A 228 25.72 2.96 -19.10
C ASP A 228 24.55 2.74 -18.15
N GLU A 229 23.57 1.90 -18.53
CA GLU A 229 22.46 1.52 -17.63
C GLU A 229 22.95 0.78 -16.39
N ALA A 230 23.93 -0.12 -16.51
CA ALA A 230 24.49 -0.79 -15.36
C ALA A 230 25.20 0.19 -14.40
N GLU A 231 25.87 1.22 -14.92
CA GLU A 231 26.48 2.27 -14.10
C GLU A 231 25.45 3.24 -13.50
N ASP A 232 24.36 3.54 -14.22
CA ASP A 232 23.21 4.30 -13.70
C ASP A 232 22.54 3.56 -12.53
N ALA A 233 22.23 2.28 -12.69
CA ALA A 233 21.65 1.45 -11.62
C ALA A 233 22.57 1.38 -10.39
N LYS A 234 23.89 1.28 -10.59
CA LYS A 234 24.86 1.32 -9.49
C LYS A 234 24.85 2.65 -8.73
N ARG A 235 24.75 3.77 -9.44
CA ARG A 235 24.63 5.10 -8.81
C ARG A 235 23.35 5.20 -7.98
N CYS A 236 22.25 4.62 -8.47
CA CYS A 236 20.99 4.54 -7.74
C CYS A 236 21.18 3.86 -6.37
N LEU A 237 21.97 2.77 -6.30
CA LEU A 237 22.22 2.02 -5.06
C LEU A 237 23.24 2.68 -4.11
N GLN A 238 24.09 3.58 -4.61
CA GLN A 238 25.11 4.28 -3.80
C GLN A 238 24.53 5.43 -2.99
N THR A 239 23.40 5.97 -3.43
CA THR A 239 22.68 7.05 -2.75
C THR A 239 21.34 6.52 -2.27
N LYS A 240 20.72 7.19 -1.32
CA LYS A 240 19.35 6.87 -0.94
C LYS A 240 18.43 7.36 -2.05
N ASN A 241 17.92 6.45 -2.88
CA ASN A 241 17.01 6.78 -3.98
C ASN A 241 15.63 7.22 -3.44
N SER A 242 14.77 7.76 -4.31
CA SER A 242 13.48 8.32 -3.88
C SER A 242 12.55 7.26 -3.28
N ILE A 243 12.58 6.05 -3.82
CA ILE A 243 11.81 4.88 -3.35
C ILE A 243 12.09 4.62 -1.86
N ARG A 244 13.37 4.58 -1.47
CA ARG A 244 13.76 4.36 -0.06
C ARG A 244 13.41 5.53 0.84
N MET A 245 13.51 6.76 0.34
CA MET A 245 13.10 7.94 1.11
C MET A 245 11.59 7.93 1.37
N GLU A 246 10.78 7.53 0.40
CA GLU A 246 9.34 7.39 0.54
C GLU A 246 8.96 6.30 1.55
N THR A 247 9.65 5.15 1.54
CA THR A 247 9.42 4.09 2.53
C THR A 247 9.59 4.57 3.97
N GLU A 248 10.65 5.34 4.25
CA GLU A 248 10.86 5.89 5.59
C GLU A 248 9.82 6.95 5.97
N TYR A 249 9.42 7.79 5.01
CA TYR A 249 8.36 8.76 5.22
C TYR A 249 7.04 8.06 5.58
N LEU A 250 6.66 7.03 4.83
CA LEU A 250 5.44 6.24 5.06
C LEU A 250 5.50 5.49 6.39
N ARG A 251 6.67 4.95 6.78
CA ARG A 251 6.87 4.35 8.11
C ARG A 251 6.57 5.36 9.23
N GLY A 252 7.03 6.60 9.09
CA GLY A 252 6.71 7.67 10.04
C GLY A 252 5.22 7.97 10.11
N GLN A 253 4.53 8.06 8.95
CA GLN A 253 3.08 8.27 8.90
C GLN A 253 2.29 7.13 9.56
N LEU A 254 2.70 5.88 9.36
CA LEU A 254 2.06 4.72 10.00
C LEU A 254 2.15 4.82 11.52
N GLN A 255 3.29 5.22 12.06
CA GLN A 255 3.48 5.40 13.50
C GLN A 255 2.58 6.51 14.07
N GLU A 256 2.49 7.65 13.39
CA GLU A 256 1.59 8.75 13.78
C GLU A 256 0.13 8.29 13.79
N ILE A 257 -0.32 7.63 12.72
CA ILE A 257 -1.70 7.14 12.61
C ILE A 257 -2.02 6.13 13.72
N LYS A 258 -1.10 5.21 14.03
CA LYS A 258 -1.32 4.24 15.11
C LYS A 258 -1.44 4.92 16.47
N GLN A 259 -0.60 5.91 16.76
CA GLN A 259 -0.70 6.69 17.99
C GLN A 259 -2.04 7.41 18.08
N ASP A 260 -2.50 8.04 16.99
CA ASP A 260 -3.80 8.70 16.95
C ASP A 260 -4.96 7.72 17.20
N MET A 261 -4.90 6.53 16.61
CA MET A 261 -5.91 5.48 16.81
C MET A 261 -5.89 4.92 18.25
N GLU A 262 -4.71 4.76 18.85
CA GLU A 262 -4.57 4.35 20.25
C GLU A 262 -5.20 5.39 21.20
N VAL A 263 -4.91 6.68 20.99
CA VAL A 263 -5.49 7.78 21.77
C VAL A 263 -7.01 7.81 21.63
N GLN A 264 -7.55 7.69 20.40
CA GLN A 264 -8.99 7.64 20.17
C GLN A 264 -9.65 6.45 20.87
N ASN A 265 -9.02 5.28 20.83
CA ASN A 265 -9.49 4.09 21.52
C ASN A 265 -9.48 4.25 23.06
N GLU A 266 -8.49 4.96 23.62
CA GLU A 266 -8.47 5.28 25.05
C GLU A 266 -9.57 6.28 25.44
N VAL A 267 -9.79 7.32 24.63
CA VAL A 267 -10.88 8.29 24.83
C VAL A 267 -12.23 7.58 24.78
N GLN A 268 -12.48 6.73 23.79
CA GLN A 268 -13.73 5.99 23.68
C GLN A 268 -13.96 5.07 24.89
N LYS A 269 -12.92 4.40 25.40
CA LYS A 269 -13.03 3.57 26.61
C LYS A 269 -13.35 4.39 27.86
N LEU A 270 -12.85 5.61 27.95
CA LEU A 270 -13.17 6.53 29.04
C LEU A 270 -14.62 7.01 28.92
N GLU A 271 -15.08 7.36 27.72
CA GLU A 271 -16.47 7.73 27.46
C GLU A 271 -17.44 6.58 27.78
N ASP A 272 -17.18 5.37 27.27
CA ASP A 272 -17.98 4.17 27.55
C ASP A 272 -17.97 3.80 29.06
N GLY A 273 -16.85 4.06 29.74
CA GLY A 273 -16.69 3.87 31.18
C GLY A 273 -17.42 4.93 32.02
N LEU A 274 -17.59 6.14 31.49
CA LEU A 274 -18.37 7.22 32.08
C LEU A 274 -19.88 6.99 31.90
N ASP A 275 -20.31 6.46 30.75
CA ASP A 275 -21.71 6.04 30.52
C ASP A 275 -22.16 4.98 31.55
N PHE A 276 -21.26 4.10 32.01
CA PHE A 276 -21.55 3.14 33.07
C PHE A 276 -21.76 3.81 34.45
N LEU A 277 -21.10 4.95 34.72
CA LEU A 277 -21.26 5.69 35.98
C LEU A 277 -22.54 6.54 36.00
N GLU A 278 -23.01 7.03 34.86
CA GLU A 278 -24.29 7.74 34.76
C GLU A 278 -25.51 6.81 34.93
N GLU A 279 -25.40 5.52 34.59
CA GLU A 279 -26.50 4.55 34.80
C GLU A 279 -26.62 4.03 36.25
N GLU A 280 -25.52 3.98 37.03
CA GLU A 280 -25.54 3.44 38.41
C GLU A 280 -25.48 4.48 39.55
N THR A 281 -25.19 5.76 39.30
CA THR A 281 -25.09 6.74 40.39
C THR A 281 -26.22 7.77 40.42
N GLY A 282 -27.27 7.41 41.16
CA GLY A 282 -28.09 8.40 41.82
C GLY A 282 -27.26 9.21 42.83
N SER A 283 -27.31 10.53 42.67
CA SER A 283 -26.83 11.61 43.55
C SER A 283 -25.52 12.28 43.12
N ALA A 284 -25.68 13.53 42.68
CA ALA A 284 -24.70 14.43 42.09
C ALA A 284 -23.66 15.02 43.07
N GLU A 285 -23.43 14.41 44.24
CA GLU A 285 -22.52 14.95 45.25
C GLU A 285 -21.10 14.35 45.18
N ASP A 286 -20.90 13.16 44.59
CA ASP A 286 -19.58 12.50 44.53
C ASP A 286 -18.73 12.90 43.28
N ILE A 287 -19.35 13.50 42.26
CA ILE A 287 -18.67 13.89 41.01
C ILE A 287 -17.76 15.12 41.22
N GLN A 288 -18.13 15.99 42.16
CA GLN A 288 -17.42 17.27 42.35
C GLN A 288 -16.07 17.10 43.05
N GLU A 289 -15.90 16.05 43.88
CA GLU A 289 -14.66 15.78 44.58
C GLU A 289 -13.59 15.14 43.66
N THR A 290 -14.01 14.44 42.60
CA THR A 290 -13.09 13.76 41.66
C THR A 290 -12.49 14.74 40.63
N VAL A 291 -13.24 15.76 40.21
CA VAL A 291 -12.77 16.80 39.29
C VAL A 291 -11.74 17.73 39.96
N GLU A 292 -11.91 18.06 41.24
CA GLU A 292 -10.92 18.88 41.98
C GLU A 292 -9.58 18.15 42.16
N VAL A 293 -9.55 16.81 42.27
CA VAL A 293 -8.28 16.07 42.38
C VAL A 293 -7.47 16.08 41.08
N LEU A 294 -8.13 16.12 39.91
CA LEU A 294 -7.46 16.14 38.61
C LEU A 294 -6.88 17.53 38.29
N GLU A 295 -7.57 18.62 38.63
CA GLU A 295 -7.04 20.00 38.43
C GLU A 295 -5.83 20.32 39.33
N VAL A 296 -5.68 19.63 40.48
CA VAL A 296 -4.50 19.77 41.35
C VAL A 296 -3.28 19.03 40.78
N GLN A 297 -3.47 17.88 40.14
CA GLN A 297 -2.37 17.12 39.53
C GLN A 297 -1.83 17.77 38.25
N GLU A 298 -2.69 18.42 37.46
CA GLU A 298 -2.26 19.18 36.27
C GLU A 298 -1.38 20.38 36.65
N ASN A 299 -1.65 21.04 37.78
CA ASN A 299 -0.88 22.20 38.26
C ASN A 299 0.47 21.83 38.93
N GLU A 300 0.62 20.61 39.46
CA GLU A 300 1.91 20.12 39.96
C GLU A 300 2.83 19.68 38.81
N ALA A 301 2.30 19.06 37.76
CA ALA A 301 3.08 18.66 36.58
C ALA A 301 3.62 19.85 35.76
N VAL A 302 2.88 20.96 35.69
CA VAL A 302 3.34 22.18 34.98
C VAL A 302 4.43 22.95 35.76
N ASN A 303 4.53 22.79 37.08
CA ASN A 303 5.56 23.45 37.88
C ASN A 303 6.91 22.69 37.92
N GLU A 304 6.94 21.38 37.68
CA GLU A 304 8.19 20.62 37.64
C GLU A 304 9.02 20.82 36.35
N TYR A 305 8.45 21.38 35.28
CA TYR A 305 9.16 21.65 34.01
C TYR A 305 9.67 23.10 33.83
N SER A 306 9.73 23.90 34.90
CA SER A 306 10.25 25.28 34.83
C SER A 306 11.44 25.59 35.74
N MET A 307 12.13 24.58 36.28
CA MET A 307 13.43 24.77 36.94
C MET A 307 14.47 23.72 36.53
N GLU A 308 15.11 23.95 35.39
CA GLU A 308 16.56 24.17 35.18
C GLU A 308 16.94 24.04 33.70
#